data_AF-A0AAD7JJW3-F1
#
_entry.id   AF-A0AAD7JJW3-F1
#
_cell.length_a   1.000
_cell.length_b   1.000
_cell.length_c   1.000
_cell.angle_alpha   90.00
_cell.angle_beta   90.00
_cell.angle_gamma   90.00
#
_symmetry.space_group_name_H-M   'P 1'
#
loop_
_entity.id
_entity.type
_entity.pdbx_description
1 polymer ?
#
loop_
_entity_poly.entity_id
_entity_poly.type
_entity_poly.pdbx_seq_one_letter_code
_entity_poly.pdbx_strand_id
1 'polypeptide(L)'
;PLAYIEWFTPLKTPDSIDGYYHLTRSTRQHGPYAEIILSDRITRNVMLIPQKWGQDKSYLLNSHSDGHAFCMYKLGYDDCLPT
;
A
#
# COMPACT_ATOMS: atom_id res chain seq x y z
N PRO A 1 8.40 19.11 2.70
CA PRO A 1 7.76 18.84 1.38
C PRO A 1 6.30 18.47 1.57
N LEU A 2 5.44 18.79 0.59
CA LEU A 2 4.04 18.35 0.58
C LEU A 2 3.90 17.17 -0.38
N ALA A 3 3.08 16.20 -0.01
CA ALA A 3 2.77 15.02 -0.82
C ALA A 3 1.26 14.94 -1.05
N TYR A 4 0.86 14.72 -2.29
CA TYR A 4 -0.51 14.39 -2.65
C TYR A 4 -0.72 12.88 -2.50
N ILE A 5 -1.72 12.47 -1.75
CA ILE A 5 -2.07 11.05 -1.55
C ILE A 5 -3.53 10.80 -1.96
N GLU A 6 -3.76 9.70 -2.67
CA GLU A 6 -5.11 9.16 -2.92
C GLU A 6 -5.34 7.96 -2.01
N TRP A 7 -6.51 7.93 -1.37
CA TRP A 7 -6.93 6.83 -0.54
C TRP A 7 -7.64 5.77 -1.38
N PHE A 8 -7.35 4.51 -1.09
CA PHE A 8 -8.01 3.36 -1.70
C PHE A 8 -8.77 2.57 -0.65
N THR A 9 -9.89 1.99 -1.06
CA THR A 9 -10.68 1.08 -0.23
C THR A 9 -10.44 -0.34 -0.72
N PRO A 10 -10.02 -1.27 0.14
CA PRO A 10 -9.94 -2.67 -0.23
C PRO A 10 -11.34 -3.21 -0.52
N LEU A 11 -11.47 -3.96 -1.61
CA LEU A 11 -12.66 -4.77 -1.85
C LEU A 11 -12.78 -5.84 -0.76
N LYS A 12 -14.00 -6.29 -0.50
CA LYS A 12 -14.26 -7.20 0.63
C LYS A 12 -13.74 -8.62 0.38
N THR A 13 -13.60 -9.00 -0.88
CA THR A 13 -13.26 -10.37 -1.28
C THR A 13 -11.86 -10.38 -1.89
N PRO A 14 -10.93 -11.16 -1.34
CA PRO A 14 -9.65 -11.40 -2.00
C PRO A 14 -9.89 -12.14 -3.32
N ASP A 15 -9.07 -11.83 -4.32
CA ASP A 15 -9.11 -12.50 -5.61
C ASP A 15 -8.75 -13.98 -5.44
N SER A 16 -9.48 -14.83 -6.16
CA SER A 16 -9.39 -16.28 -6.01
C SER A 16 -8.09 -16.89 -6.56
N ILE A 17 -7.37 -16.16 -7.41
CA ILE A 17 -6.17 -16.63 -8.09
C ILE A 17 -4.94 -16.32 -7.24
N ASP A 18 -4.82 -15.09 -6.75
CA ASP A 18 -3.62 -14.61 -6.07
C ASP A 18 -3.81 -14.39 -4.56
N GLY A 19 -5.05 -14.41 -4.07
CA GLY A 19 -5.38 -14.16 -2.67
C GLY A 19 -5.25 -12.70 -2.25
N TYR A 20 -5.02 -11.78 -3.18
CA TYR A 20 -4.86 -10.35 -2.92
C TYR A 20 -6.20 -9.61 -2.93
N TYR A 21 -6.26 -8.52 -2.18
CA TYR A 21 -7.44 -7.66 -2.18
C TYR A 21 -7.30 -6.64 -3.28
N HIS A 22 -8.18 -6.72 -4.27
CA HIS A 22 -8.32 -5.65 -5.24
C HIS A 22 -8.67 -4.35 -4.53
N LEU A 23 -7.94 -3.30 -4.85
CA LEU A 23 -8.19 -1.97 -4.33
C LEU A 23 -9.12 -1.23 -5.29
N THR A 24 -10.05 -0.46 -4.74
CA THR A 24 -10.85 0.51 -5.51
C THR A 24 -10.57 1.91 -5.01
N ARG A 25 -10.65 2.88 -5.92
CA ARG A 25 -10.45 4.29 -5.55
C ARG A 25 -11.51 4.68 -4.52
N SER A 26 -11.07 5.21 -3.38
CA SER A 26 -11.99 5.74 -2.39
C SER A 26 -12.54 7.08 -2.88
N THR A 27 -13.82 7.37 -2.61
CA THR A 27 -14.46 8.61 -3.04
C THR A 27 -15.03 9.36 -1.85
N ARG A 28 -14.90 10.69 -1.87
CA ARG A 28 -15.44 11.60 -0.85
C ARG A 28 -15.87 12.89 -1.53
N GLN A 29 -17.06 13.41 -1.18
CA GLN A 29 -17.61 14.65 -1.76
C GLN A 29 -17.56 14.68 -3.30
N HIS A 30 -18.06 13.62 -3.95
CA HIS A 30 -18.13 13.51 -5.42
C HIS A 30 -16.78 13.48 -6.17
N GLY A 31 -15.65 13.34 -5.46
CA GLY A 31 -14.32 13.20 -6.06
C GLY A 31 -13.50 12.07 -5.44
N PRO A 32 -12.26 11.83 -5.93
CA PRO A 32 -11.30 10.96 -5.27
C PRO A 32 -11.09 11.41 -3.83
N TYR A 33 -11.13 10.46 -2.90
CA TYR A 33 -10.73 10.77 -1.54
C TYR A 33 -9.21 10.91 -1.52
N ALA A 34 -8.76 12.16 -1.48
CA ALA A 34 -7.35 12.52 -1.46
C ALA A 34 -7.06 13.52 -0.35
N GLU A 35 -5.81 13.58 0.08
CA GLU A 35 -5.29 14.54 1.05
C GLU A 35 -3.93 15.05 0.57
N ILE A 36 -3.60 16.31 0.91
CA ILE A 36 -2.22 16.79 0.82
C ILE A 36 -1.66 16.76 2.23
N ILE A 37 -0.62 15.96 2.43
CA ILE A 37 0.03 15.78 3.73
C ILE A 37 1.46 16.31 3.70
N LEU A 38 2.01 16.62 4.87
CA LEU A 38 3.45 16.78 5.01
C LEU A 38 4.11 15.43 4.72
N SER A 39 5.19 15.44 3.93
CA SER A 39 5.85 14.21 3.49
C SER A 39 6.47 13.42 4.64
N ASP A 40 6.76 14.06 5.77
CA ASP A 40 7.27 13.44 6.99
C ASP A 40 6.23 12.54 7.70
N ARG A 41 4.94 12.68 7.37
CA ARG A 41 3.87 11.76 7.80
C ARG A 41 3.92 10.42 7.07
N ILE A 42 4.69 10.30 5.98
CA ILE A 42 4.88 9.05 5.24
C ILE A 42 6.07 8.31 5.84
N THR A 43 5.79 7.26 6.62
CA THR A 43 6.86 6.50 7.30
C THR A 43 7.58 5.54 6.35
N ARG A 44 6.84 4.75 5.56
CA ARG A 44 7.37 3.73 4.63
C ARG A 44 6.29 3.24 3.66
N ASN A 45 6.70 2.69 2.52
CA ASN A 45 5.84 1.79 1.74
C ASN A 45 5.57 0.53 2.57
N VAL A 46 4.42 -0.13 2.40
CA VAL A 46 4.07 -1.42 3.02
C VAL A 46 3.11 -2.19 2.13
N MET A 47 3.33 -3.49 1.98
CA MET A 47 2.27 -4.43 1.55
C MET A 47 1.57 -4.98 2.79
N LEU A 48 0.29 -4.62 2.95
CA LEU A 48 -0.54 -5.06 4.06
C LEU A 48 -1.28 -6.35 3.69
N ILE A 49 -1.06 -7.41 4.46
CA ILE A 49 -1.83 -8.65 4.36
C ILE A 49 -2.78 -8.72 5.54
N PRO A 50 -4.11 -8.63 5.35
CA PRO A 50 -5.04 -8.68 6.47
C PRO A 50 -5.01 -10.06 7.13
N GLN A 51 -4.90 -10.09 8.46
CA GLN A 51 -4.93 -11.33 9.25
C GLN A 51 -6.33 -11.63 9.80
N LYS A 52 -7.05 -10.57 10.23
CA LYS A 52 -8.38 -10.69 10.81
C LYS A 52 -9.29 -9.58 10.28
N TRP A 53 -10.52 -9.95 9.95
CA TRP A 53 -11.59 -9.00 9.67
C TRP A 53 -12.41 -8.75 10.93
N GLY A 54 -12.68 -7.48 11.27
CA GLY A 54 -13.46 -7.13 12.46
C GLY A 54 -13.15 -5.73 13.00
N GLN A 55 -13.52 -5.46 14.25
CA GLN A 55 -13.22 -4.20 14.95
C GLN A 55 -11.71 -4.03 15.18
N ASP A 56 -10.99 -5.12 15.46
CA ASP A 56 -9.53 -5.16 15.49
C ASP A 56 -8.98 -5.60 14.13
N LYS A 57 -8.76 -4.62 13.25
CA LYS A 57 -8.08 -4.85 11.98
C LYS A 57 -6.59 -5.07 12.25
N SER A 58 -6.13 -6.31 12.15
CA SER A 58 -4.70 -6.62 12.18
C SER A 58 -4.18 -6.94 10.78
N TYR A 59 -2.99 -6.40 10.48
CA TYR A 59 -2.31 -6.58 9.20
C TYR A 59 -0.91 -7.13 9.46
N LEU A 60 -0.49 -8.12 8.67
CA LEU A 60 0.91 -8.51 8.56
C LEU A 60 1.63 -7.53 7.66
N LEU A 61 2.79 -7.09 8.14
CA LEU A 61 3.76 -6.36 7.34
C LEU A 61 4.60 -7.38 6.57
N ASN A 62 4.53 -7.35 5.25
CA ASN A 62 5.47 -8.10 4.41
C ASN A 62 6.75 -7.28 4.19
N SER A 63 7.76 -7.50 5.03
CA SER A 63 9.04 -6.79 4.95
C SER A 63 9.80 -7.01 3.63
N HIS A 64 9.50 -8.09 2.90
CA HIS A 64 10.09 -8.34 1.58
C HIS A 64 9.66 -7.32 0.54
N SER A 65 8.39 -6.91 0.55
CA SER A 65 7.86 -5.92 -0.41
C SER A 65 8.54 -4.55 -0.28
N ASP A 66 8.88 -4.16 0.95
CA ASP A 66 9.56 -2.90 1.22
C ASP A 66 11.03 -2.95 0.81
N GLY A 67 11.68 -4.10 1.04
CA GLY A 67 13.03 -4.35 0.54
C GLY A 67 13.07 -4.32 -0.99
N HIS A 68 12.10 -4.96 -1.65
CA HIS A 68 11.99 -5.00 -3.11
C HIS A 68 11.76 -3.62 -3.71
N ALA A 69 10.79 -2.87 -3.20
CA ALA A 69 10.53 -1.50 -3.62
C ALA A 69 11.75 -0.59 -3.39
N PHE A 70 12.47 -0.75 -2.28
CA PHE A 70 13.70 0.01 -2.02
C PHE A 70 14.80 -0.33 -3.04
N CYS A 71 15.07 -1.61 -3.29
CA CYS A 71 16.07 -2.04 -4.28
C CYS A 71 15.76 -1.47 -5.66
N MET A 72 14.52 -1.58 -6.13
CA MET A 72 14.18 -1.12 -7.47
C MET A 72 14.14 0.40 -7.59
N TYR A 73 13.47 1.10 -6.68
CA TYR A 73 13.22 2.54 -6.85
C TYR A 73 14.33 3.43 -6.28
N LYS A 74 15.04 2.98 -5.24
CA LYS A 74 16.09 3.78 -4.59
C LYS A 74 17.49 3.40 -5.05
N LEU A 75 17.76 2.10 -5.22
CA LEU A 75 19.06 1.62 -5.68
C LEU A 75 19.13 1.46 -7.21
N GLY A 76 17.99 1.46 -7.89
CA GLY A 76 17.93 1.34 -9.35
C GLY A 76 18.26 -0.07 -9.85
N TYR A 77 18.02 -1.10 -9.04
CA TYR A 77 18.23 -2.49 -9.42
C TYR A 77 17.04 -3.03 -10.19
N ASP A 78 17.29 -3.98 -11.11
CA ASP A 78 16.23 -4.66 -11.85
C ASP A 78 15.44 -5.64 -10.96
N ASP A 79 15.99 -6.05 -9.81
CA ASP A 79 15.31 -6.88 -8.80
C ASP A 79 15.96 -6.72 -7.40
N CYS A 80 15.44 -7.44 -6.40
CA CYS A 80 15.96 -7.54 -5.03
C CYS A 80 17.40 -8.08 -4.93
N LEU A 81 17.90 -8.74 -5.96
CA LEU A 81 19.23 -9.34 -6.00
C LEU A 81 20.16 -8.49 -6.88
N PRO A 82 21.39 -8.17 -6.43
CA PRO A 82 22.37 -7.54 -7.30
C PRO A 82 22.71 -8.51 -8.45
N THR A 83 22.68 -8.00 -9.67
CA THR A 83 23.14 -8.70 -10.88
C THR A 83 24.65 -8.84 -10.93
#